data_AF-A0A2U1C9G6-F1
#
_entry.id   AF-A0A2U1C9G6-F1
#
_cell.length_a   1.000
_cell.length_b   1.000
_cell.length_c   1.000
_cell.angle_alpha   90.00
_cell.angle_beta   90.00
_cell.angle_gamma   90.00
#
_symmetry.space_group_name_H-M   'P 1'
#
loop_
_entity.id
_entity.type
_entity.pdbx_description
1 polymer ?
#
loop_
_entity_poly.entity_id
_entity_poly.type
_entity_poly.pdbx_seq_one_letter_code
_entity_poly.pdbx_strand_id
1 'polypeptide(L)'
;MPTTLTPGHFERQHARLDALLHAHLLDVAGADFASALQHLQYWHQGLQQHIAIENTRLLPHVPEGARWAARVYRLEHDRIALLAEEYLERVQKVASLPLPDETARRSAVLMLLDAAHALRHVLEHHHEREHMALAHELPLDLQEAAWHGVDSTNAPPAPQPTGVS
;
A
#
# COMPACT_ATOMS: atom_id res chain seq x y z
N MET A 1 10.09 -18.02 27.33
CA MET A 1 9.01 -18.02 26.31
C MET A 1 9.17 -16.75 25.51
N PRO A 2 9.43 -16.79 24.20
CA PRO A 2 9.38 -15.58 23.40
C PRO A 2 7.92 -15.14 23.37
N THR A 3 7.60 -14.01 24.00
CA THR A 3 6.31 -13.37 23.83
C THR A 3 6.22 -13.03 22.35
N THR A 4 5.40 -13.74 21.58
CA THR A 4 5.01 -13.27 20.25
C THR A 4 4.24 -11.98 20.48
N LEU A 5 4.94 -10.85 20.44
CA LEU A 5 4.36 -9.53 20.50
C LEU A 5 3.39 -9.45 19.31
N THR A 6 2.10 -9.36 19.60
CA THR A 6 1.09 -9.05 18.59
C THR A 6 1.57 -7.79 17.86
N PRO A 7 1.72 -7.81 16.52
CA PRO A 7 2.17 -6.64 15.79
C PRO A 7 1.27 -5.45 16.11
N GLY A 8 1.83 -4.24 16.22
CA GLY A 8 1.06 -3.02 16.44
C GLY A 8 0.09 -2.73 15.28
N HIS A 9 -0.75 -1.72 15.45
CA HIS A 9 -1.79 -1.43 14.45
C HIS A 9 -1.21 -0.98 13.11
N PHE A 10 -0.17 -0.14 13.13
CA PHE A 10 0.56 0.29 11.94
C PHE A 10 1.17 -0.91 11.22
N GLU A 11 1.88 -1.78 11.93
CA GLU A 11 2.52 -2.96 11.34
C GLU A 11 1.52 -3.88 10.65
N ARG A 12 0.32 -4.06 11.20
CA ARG A 12 -0.74 -4.85 10.56
C ARG A 12 -1.27 -4.19 9.29
N GLN A 13 -1.50 -2.89 9.30
CA GLN A 13 -1.93 -2.17 8.09
C GLN A 13 -0.85 -2.22 7.01
N HIS A 14 0.41 -1.97 7.37
CA HIS A 14 1.51 -1.95 6.42
C HIS A 14 1.78 -3.34 5.84
N ALA A 15 1.81 -4.39 6.67
CA ALA A 15 1.97 -5.77 6.19
C ALA A 15 0.88 -6.17 5.18
N ARG A 16 -0.35 -5.69 5.38
CA ARG A 16 -1.45 -5.91 4.43
C ARG A 16 -1.24 -5.16 3.11
N LEU A 17 -0.90 -3.88 3.16
CA LEU A 17 -0.62 -3.08 1.97
C LEU A 17 0.57 -3.66 1.19
N ASP A 18 1.64 -4.05 1.89
CA ASP A 18 2.81 -4.68 1.30
C ASP A 18 2.47 -6.00 0.62
N ALA A 19 1.61 -6.83 1.23
CA ALA A 19 1.16 -8.08 0.63
C ALA A 19 0.40 -7.86 -0.69
N LEU A 20 -0.49 -6.86 -0.74
CA LEU A 20 -1.25 -6.52 -1.96
C LEU A 20 -0.33 -5.95 -3.05
N LEU A 21 0.58 -5.05 -2.69
CA LEU A 21 1.54 -4.49 -3.64
C LEU A 21 2.51 -5.56 -4.17
N HIS A 22 2.92 -6.50 -3.32
CA HIS A 22 3.75 -7.61 -3.73
C HIS A 22 3.02 -8.55 -4.68
N ALA A 23 1.77 -8.91 -4.40
CA ALA A 23 0.95 -9.72 -5.32
C ALA A 23 0.83 -9.04 -6.70
N HIS A 24 0.56 -7.73 -6.72
CA HIS A 24 0.58 -6.94 -7.94
C HIS A 24 1.90 -7.06 -8.72
N LEU A 25 3.05 -6.91 -8.06
CA LEU A 25 4.36 -6.96 -8.71
C LEU A 25 4.70 -8.35 -9.25
N LEU A 26 4.24 -9.42 -8.57
CA LEU A 26 4.38 -10.79 -9.07
C LEU A 26 3.58 -11.00 -10.36
N ASP A 27 2.35 -10.46 -10.42
CA ASP A 27 1.54 -10.51 -11.64
C ASP A 27 2.16 -9.70 -12.78
N VAL A 28 2.71 -8.50 -12.47
CA VAL A 28 3.49 -7.71 -13.45
C VAL A 28 4.67 -8.52 -13.97
N ALA A 29 5.44 -9.17 -13.11
CA ALA A 29 6.58 -10.00 -13.51
C ALA A 29 6.15 -11.20 -14.37
N GLY A 30 4.97 -11.77 -14.10
CA GLY A 30 4.32 -12.82 -14.89
C GLY A 30 3.65 -12.33 -16.17
N ALA A 31 3.65 -11.02 -16.43
CA ALA A 31 2.90 -10.36 -17.50
C ALA A 31 1.38 -10.65 -17.50
N ASP A 32 0.81 -10.93 -16.32
CA ASP A 32 -0.63 -10.98 -16.10
C ASP A 32 -1.14 -9.59 -15.70
N PHE A 33 -1.28 -8.72 -16.70
CA PHE A 33 -1.66 -7.33 -16.45
C PHE A 33 -3.10 -7.14 -15.95
N ALA A 34 -3.98 -8.13 -16.16
CA ALA A 34 -5.34 -8.08 -15.67
C ALA A 34 -5.37 -8.31 -14.15
N SER A 35 -4.73 -9.39 -13.68
CA SER A 35 -4.60 -9.68 -12.24
C SER A 35 -3.78 -8.60 -11.53
N ALA A 36 -2.70 -8.13 -12.17
CA ALA A 36 -1.90 -7.02 -11.66
C ALA A 36 -2.77 -5.77 -11.42
N LEU A 37 -3.60 -5.36 -12.39
CA LEU A 37 -4.47 -4.21 -12.22
C LEU A 37 -5.47 -4.41 -11.08
N GLN A 38 -6.05 -5.59 -10.96
CA GLN A 38 -7.00 -5.90 -9.89
C GLN A 38 -6.36 -5.78 -8.50
N HIS A 39 -5.19 -6.39 -8.28
CA HIS A 39 -4.46 -6.26 -7.02
C HIS A 39 -4.07 -4.82 -6.72
N LEU A 40 -3.66 -4.05 -7.74
CA LEU A 40 -3.30 -2.65 -7.56
C LEU A 40 -4.51 -1.78 -7.19
N GLN A 41 -5.70 -2.07 -7.72
CA GLN A 41 -6.93 -1.35 -7.36
C GLN A 41 -7.31 -1.60 -5.90
N TYR A 42 -7.23 -2.85 -5.43
CA TYR A 42 -7.44 -3.18 -4.01
C TYR A 42 -6.40 -2.52 -3.12
N TRP A 43 -5.13 -2.57 -3.52
CA TRP A 43 -4.04 -1.89 -2.82
C TRP A 43 -4.29 -0.38 -2.74
N HIS A 44 -4.65 0.26 -3.85
CA HIS A 44 -4.90 1.70 -3.92
C HIS A 44 -6.06 2.10 -3.01
N GLN A 45 -7.17 1.36 -3.04
CA GLN A 45 -8.28 1.60 -2.12
C GLN A 45 -7.86 1.46 -0.66
N GLY A 46 -7.07 0.44 -0.33
CA GLY A 46 -6.51 0.24 1.00
C GLY A 46 -5.62 1.41 1.44
N LEU A 47 -4.72 1.85 0.56
CA LEU A 47 -3.83 2.97 0.81
C LEU A 47 -4.60 4.27 1.07
N GLN A 48 -5.60 4.58 0.25
CA GLN A 48 -6.44 5.77 0.44
C GLN A 48 -7.20 5.71 1.77
N GLN A 49 -7.72 4.54 2.15
CA GLN A 49 -8.39 4.36 3.43
C GLN A 49 -7.41 4.55 4.61
N HIS A 50 -6.21 3.99 4.50
CA HIS A 50 -5.14 4.12 5.49
C HIS A 50 -4.75 5.59 5.70
N ILE A 51 -4.38 6.30 4.63
CA ILE A 51 -4.05 7.73 4.65
C ILE A 51 -5.21 8.56 5.23
N ALA A 52 -6.45 8.26 4.85
CA ALA A 52 -7.62 8.99 5.34
C ALA A 52 -7.80 8.82 6.86
N ILE A 53 -7.63 7.60 7.38
CA ILE A 53 -7.73 7.33 8.82
C ILE A 53 -6.64 8.10 9.56
N GLU A 54 -5.41 8.05 9.09
CA GLU A 54 -4.31 8.74 9.77
C GLU A 54 -4.51 10.25 9.76
N ASN A 55 -4.78 10.83 8.59
CA ASN A 55 -4.99 12.26 8.43
C ASN A 55 -6.13 12.80 9.31
N THR A 56 -7.20 12.02 9.49
CA THR A 56 -8.42 12.50 10.16
C THR A 56 -8.54 12.06 11.62
N ARG A 57 -7.95 10.92 12.01
CA ARG A 57 -8.12 10.32 13.33
C ARG A 57 -6.84 10.27 14.16
N LEU A 58 -5.66 10.27 13.54
CA LEU A 58 -4.39 10.13 14.25
C LEU A 58 -3.57 11.43 14.25
N LEU A 59 -3.31 11.99 13.07
CA LEU A 59 -2.49 13.20 12.91
C LEU A 59 -2.98 14.44 13.68
N PRO A 60 -4.29 14.64 13.95
CA PRO A 60 -4.75 15.73 14.82
C PRO A 60 -4.26 15.62 16.27
N HIS A 61 -3.82 14.44 16.71
CA HIS A 61 -3.41 14.15 18.08
C HIS A 61 -1.88 14.06 18.25
N VAL A 62 -1.11 14.34 17.20
CA VAL A 62 0.35 14.40 17.28
C VAL A 62 0.78 15.54 18.20
N PRO A 63 1.58 15.30 19.26
CA PRO A 63 1.96 16.33 20.21
C PRO A 63 2.94 17.34 19.58
N GLU A 64 2.96 18.58 20.09
CA GLU A 64 3.85 19.66 19.60
C GLU A 64 5.35 19.33 19.73
N GLY A 65 5.72 18.41 20.64
CA GLY A 65 7.09 17.92 20.83
C GLY A 65 7.43 16.60 20.14
N ALA A 66 6.54 16.10 19.26
CA ALA A 66 6.79 14.88 18.48
C ALA A 66 8.06 15.01 17.63
N ARG A 67 8.70 13.86 17.35
CA ARG A 67 9.89 13.79 16.50
C ARG A 67 9.67 14.39 15.12
N TRP A 68 8.46 14.22 14.58
CA TRP A 68 8.01 14.86 13.35
C TRP A 68 6.65 15.51 13.54
N ALA A 69 6.52 16.76 13.09
CA ALA A 69 5.24 17.45 13.12
C ALA A 69 4.24 16.78 12.16
N ALA A 70 2.95 16.82 12.50
CA ALA A 70 1.85 16.27 11.68
C ALA A 70 1.85 16.76 10.21
N ARG A 71 2.41 17.95 9.94
CA ARG A 71 2.56 18.48 8.57
C ARG A 71 3.50 17.65 7.70
N VAL A 72 4.52 17.01 8.29
CA VAL A 72 5.46 16.16 7.54
C VAL A 72 4.72 14.95 6.97
N TYR A 73 3.99 14.21 7.82
CA TYR A 73 3.19 13.07 7.40
C TYR A 73 2.17 13.46 6.31
N ARG A 74 1.46 14.59 6.47
CA ARG A 74 0.53 15.06 5.42
C ARG A 74 1.19 15.31 4.06
N LEU A 75 2.38 15.91 4.04
CA LEU A 75 3.11 16.15 2.79
C LEU A 75 3.60 14.83 2.17
N GLU A 76 4.01 13.87 2.99
CA GLU A 76 4.36 12.51 2.53
C GLU A 76 3.12 11.80 1.96
N HIS A 77 1.96 11.88 2.63
CA HIS A 77 0.69 11.35 2.12
C HIS A 77 0.30 11.93 0.77
N ASP A 78 0.39 13.26 0.61
CA ASP A 78 0.11 13.92 -0.67
C ASP A 78 1.03 13.38 -1.78
N ARG A 79 2.31 13.18 -1.46
CA ARG A 79 3.29 12.65 -2.41
C ARG A 79 3.02 11.18 -2.75
N ILE A 80 2.68 10.36 -1.76
CA ILE A 80 2.35 8.95 -1.93
C ILE A 80 1.09 8.81 -2.79
N ALA A 81 0.02 9.54 -2.46
CA ALA A 81 -1.23 9.51 -3.22
C ALA A 81 -1.02 9.89 -4.69
N LEU A 82 -0.23 10.94 -4.96
CA LEU A 82 0.11 11.35 -6.31
C LEU A 82 0.86 10.23 -7.08
N LEU A 83 1.90 9.65 -6.48
CA LEU A 83 2.68 8.59 -7.11
C LEU A 83 1.85 7.31 -7.33
N ALA A 84 0.95 7.00 -6.40
CA ALA A 84 0.04 5.86 -6.49
C ALA A 84 -0.95 6.02 -7.65
N GLU A 85 -1.55 7.20 -7.82
CA GLU A 85 -2.46 7.51 -8.92
C GLU A 85 -1.73 7.42 -10.27
N GLU A 86 -0.57 8.08 -10.40
CA GLU A 86 0.23 8.01 -11.64
C GLU A 86 0.64 6.58 -11.99
N TYR A 87 0.94 5.75 -10.99
CA TYR A 87 1.29 4.35 -11.22
C TYR A 87 0.08 3.53 -11.67
N LEU A 88 -1.07 3.73 -11.02
CA LEU A 88 -2.33 3.09 -11.37
C LEU A 88 -2.74 3.41 -12.82
N GLU A 89 -2.64 4.67 -13.24
CA GLU A 89 -2.92 5.08 -14.63
C GLU A 89 -2.03 4.34 -15.65
N ARG A 90 -0.73 4.18 -15.34
CA ARG A 90 0.21 3.45 -16.20
C ARG A 90 -0.17 1.98 -16.33
N VAL A 91 -0.51 1.32 -15.22
CA VAL A 91 -0.93 -0.09 -15.21
C VAL A 91 -2.26 -0.26 -15.94
N GLN A 92 -3.24 0.61 -15.71
CA GLN A 92 -4.52 0.62 -16.43
C GLN A 92 -4.31 0.70 -17.94
N LYS A 93 -3.41 1.59 -18.39
CA LYS A 93 -3.10 1.74 -19.82
C LYS A 93 -2.55 0.44 -20.41
N VAL A 94 -1.60 -0.22 -19.74
CA VAL A 94 -1.05 -1.50 -20.20
C VAL A 94 -2.12 -2.60 -20.21
N ALA A 95 -2.92 -2.70 -19.16
CA ALA A 95 -3.97 -3.70 -19.04
C ALA A 95 -5.11 -3.51 -20.08
N SER A 96 -5.36 -2.28 -20.53
CA SER A 96 -6.42 -1.95 -21.47
C SER A 96 -6.07 -2.16 -22.95
N LEU A 97 -4.79 -2.30 -23.29
CA LEU A 97 -4.32 -2.34 -24.67
C LEU A 97 -3.72 -3.70 -25.03
N PRO A 98 -4.10 -4.31 -26.17
CA PRO A 98 -3.45 -5.53 -26.62
C PRO A 98 -1.99 -5.24 -26.98
N LEU A 99 -1.08 -6.03 -26.40
CA LEU A 99 0.34 -6.00 -26.74
C LEU A 99 0.58 -6.90 -27.96
N PRO A 100 1.20 -6.39 -29.04
CA PRO A 100 1.24 -7.07 -30.34
C PRO A 100 2.12 -8.32 -30.34
N ASP A 101 3.14 -8.37 -29.48
CA ASP A 101 4.11 -9.46 -29.43
C ASP A 101 4.76 -9.62 -28.04
N GLU A 102 5.61 -10.64 -27.93
CA GLU A 102 6.33 -10.98 -26.70
C GLU A 102 7.37 -9.92 -26.31
N THR A 103 7.96 -9.22 -27.27
CA THR A 103 8.91 -8.14 -26.99
C THR A 103 8.19 -6.97 -26.31
N ALA A 104 7.05 -6.54 -26.87
CA ALA A 104 6.20 -5.51 -26.30
C ALA A 104 5.71 -5.90 -24.89
N ARG A 105 5.37 -7.17 -24.69
CA ARG A 105 5.03 -7.72 -23.36
C ARG A 105 6.16 -7.53 -22.36
N ARG A 106 7.37 -7.98 -22.67
CA ARG A 106 8.54 -7.85 -21.78
C ARG A 106 8.94 -6.40 -21.52
N SER A 107 8.86 -5.55 -22.54
CA SER A 107 9.10 -4.12 -22.38
C SER A 107 8.07 -3.47 -21.44
N ALA A 108 6.81 -3.88 -21.51
CA ALA A 108 5.79 -3.40 -20.56
C ALA A 108 6.09 -3.84 -19.13
N VAL A 109 6.53 -5.10 -18.92
CA VAL A 109 6.97 -5.58 -17.61
C VAL A 109 8.09 -4.72 -17.03
N LEU A 110 9.17 -4.51 -17.77
CA LEU A 110 10.31 -3.69 -17.32
C LEU A 110 9.87 -2.27 -16.98
N MET A 111 9.09 -1.64 -17.85
CA MET A 111 8.59 -0.29 -17.65
C MET A 111 7.73 -0.18 -16.37
N LEU A 112 6.85 -1.14 -16.12
CA LEU A 112 6.00 -1.13 -14.92
C LEU A 112 6.78 -1.39 -13.63
N LEU A 113 7.81 -2.25 -13.66
CA LEU A 113 8.67 -2.48 -12.51
C LEU A 113 9.52 -1.24 -12.18
N ASP A 114 10.07 -0.58 -13.21
CA ASP A 114 10.82 0.66 -13.05
C ASP A 114 9.91 1.80 -12.54
N ALA A 115 8.69 1.92 -13.08
CA ALA A 115 7.73 2.94 -12.67
C ALA A 115 7.27 2.78 -11.21
N ALA A 116 7.27 1.56 -10.66
CA ALA A 116 6.90 1.31 -9.27
C ALA A 116 7.96 1.79 -8.26
N HIS A 117 9.22 1.99 -8.70
CA HIS A 117 10.35 2.17 -7.79
C HIS A 117 10.20 3.39 -6.88
N ALA A 118 9.88 4.55 -7.43
CA ALA A 118 9.76 5.78 -6.66
C ALA A 118 8.64 5.70 -5.60
N LEU A 119 7.51 5.07 -5.97
CA LEU A 119 6.38 4.85 -5.06
C LEU A 119 6.76 3.92 -3.90
N ARG A 120 7.39 2.79 -4.20
CA ARG A 120 7.86 1.84 -3.18
C ARG A 120 8.84 2.47 -2.21
N HIS A 121 9.77 3.27 -2.72
CA HIS A 121 10.78 3.92 -1.91
C HIS A 121 10.19 4.93 -0.93
N VAL A 122 9.22 5.75 -1.37
CA VAL A 122 8.55 6.69 -0.45
C VAL A 122 7.70 5.96 0.59
N LEU A 123 7.01 4.88 0.21
CA LEU A 123 6.22 4.06 1.13
C LEU A 123 7.09 3.44 2.22
N GLU A 124 8.24 2.85 1.85
CA GLU A 124 9.17 2.25 2.81
C GLU A 124 9.63 3.26 3.86
N HIS A 125 10.07 4.45 3.43
CA HIS A 125 10.50 5.50 4.34
C HIS A 125 9.37 6.07 5.20
N HIS A 126 8.17 6.15 4.64
CA HIS A 126 6.99 6.61 5.36
C HIS A 126 6.59 5.62 6.45
N HIS A 127 6.43 4.33 6.11
CA HIS A 127 6.13 3.27 7.09
C HIS A 127 7.22 3.18 8.17
N GLU A 128 8.50 3.32 7.81
CA GLU A 128 9.60 3.35 8.78
C GLU A 128 9.45 4.52 9.76
N ARG A 129 9.09 5.72 9.28
CA ARG A 129 8.86 6.89 10.13
C ARG A 129 7.74 6.65 11.13
N GLU A 130 6.66 6.02 10.68
CA GLU A 130 5.49 5.73 11.51
C GLU A 130 5.80 4.69 12.58
N HIS A 131 6.44 3.58 12.18
CA HIS A 131 6.88 2.56 13.13
C HIS A 131 7.84 3.14 14.18
N MET A 132 8.80 3.98 13.76
CA MET A 132 9.83 4.49 14.66
C MET A 132 9.36 5.62 15.59
N ALA A 133 8.28 6.32 15.26
CA ALA A 133 7.80 7.44 16.08
C ALA A 133 6.29 7.46 16.24
N LEU A 134 5.51 7.57 15.15
CA LEU A 134 4.06 7.82 15.26
C LEU A 134 3.35 6.76 16.10
N ALA A 135 3.71 5.49 15.91
CA ALA A 135 3.18 4.35 16.68
C ALA A 135 3.51 4.41 18.19
N HIS A 136 4.58 5.10 18.57
CA HIS A 136 5.04 5.25 19.95
C HIS A 136 4.62 6.57 20.60
N GLU A 137 4.41 7.62 19.79
CA GLU A 137 4.06 8.96 20.25
C GLU A 137 2.54 9.15 20.44
N LEU A 138 1.72 8.29 19.81
CA LEU A 138 0.27 8.30 19.97
C LEU A 138 -0.20 7.29 21.03
N PRO A 139 -1.21 7.64 21.84
CA PRO A 139 -1.84 6.71 22.78
C PRO A 139 -2.38 5.45 22.09
N LEU A 140 -2.20 4.29 22.73
CA LEU A 140 -2.61 3.00 22.16
C LEU A 140 -4.14 2.89 21.96
N ASP A 141 -4.92 3.43 22.89
CA ASP A 141 -6.38 3.47 22.82
C ASP A 141 -6.88 4.32 21.63
N LEU A 142 -6.18 5.41 21.33
CA LEU A 142 -6.44 6.21 20.13
C LEU A 142 -6.17 5.39 18.85
N GLN A 143 -5.05 4.66 18.81
CA GLN A 143 -4.72 3.80 17.67
C GLN A 143 -5.77 2.70 17.49
N GLU A 144 -6.17 2.03 18.58
CA GLU A 144 -7.21 1.01 18.54
C GLU A 144 -8.54 1.56 18.00
N ALA A 145 -8.97 2.72 18.52
CA ALA A 145 -10.20 3.38 18.07
C ALA A 145 -10.13 3.80 16.59
N ALA A 146 -8.98 4.27 16.12
CA ALA A 146 -8.81 4.71 14.73
C ALA A 146 -8.93 3.55 13.73
N TRP A 147 -8.40 2.38 14.08
CA TRP A 147 -8.30 1.21 13.20
C TRP A 147 -9.41 0.17 13.40
N HIS A 148 -10.31 0.38 14.36
CA HIS A 148 -11.41 -0.53 14.62
C HIS A 148 -12.29 -0.76 13.36
N GLY A 149 -12.46 -2.02 12.96
CA GLY A 149 -13.30 -2.44 11.83
C GLY A 149 -12.67 -2.30 10.44
N VAL A 150 -11.41 -1.90 10.33
CA VAL A 150 -10.72 -1.66 9.03
C VAL A 150 -10.07 -2.95 8.49
N ASP A 151 -9.68 -3.86 9.37
CA ASP A 151 -9.00 -5.11 9.01
C ASP A 151 -9.90 -6.05 8.17
N SER A 152 -11.22 -5.87 8.22
CA SER A 152 -12.20 -6.78 7.62
C SER A 152 -12.65 -6.42 6.19
N THR A 153 -12.41 -5.19 5.70
CA THR A 153 -13.17 -4.65 4.55
C THR A 153 -12.54 -4.81 3.15
N ASN A 154 -11.22 -5.04 3.03
CA ASN A 154 -10.51 -5.14 1.74
C ASN A 154 -9.64 -6.42 1.64
N ALA A 155 -10.12 -7.58 2.07
CA ALA A 155 -9.37 -8.82 1.85
C ALA A 155 -9.40 -9.17 0.34
N PRO A 156 -8.27 -9.54 -0.30
CA PRO A 156 -8.32 -10.03 -1.67
C PRO A 156 -9.21 -11.29 -1.70
N PRO A 157 -10.02 -11.50 -2.76
CA PRO A 157 -10.79 -12.72 -2.90
C PRO A 157 -9.84 -13.92 -2.84
N ALA A 158 -10.24 -14.96 -2.11
CA ALA A 158 -9.45 -16.20 -2.03
C ALA A 158 -9.14 -16.71 -3.46
N PRO A 159 -7.92 -17.19 -3.73
CA PRO A 159 -7.59 -17.75 -5.03
C PRO A 159 -8.60 -18.87 -5.34
N GLN A 160 -9.32 -18.75 -6.45
CA GLN A 160 -10.22 -19.82 -6.87
C GLN A 160 -9.36 -21.05 -7.21
N PRO A 161 -9.78 -22.25 -6.80
CA PRO A 161 -9.05 -23.46 -7.16
C PRO A 161 -9.03 -23.53 -8.68
N THR A 162 -7.82 -23.60 -9.24
CA THR A 162 -7.61 -23.86 -10.66
C THR A 162 -8.20 -25.23 -10.96
N GLY A 163 -9.44 -25.22 -11.44
CA GLY A 163 -10.13 -26.41 -11.93
C GLY A 163 -9.36 -26.93 -13.14
N VAL A 164 -8.52 -27.93 -12.91
CA VAL A 164 -8.03 -28.79 -13.97
C VAL A 164 -9.20 -29.72 -14.33
N SER A 165 -9.71 -29.59 -15.55
CA SER A 165 -10.50 -30.62 -16.24
C SER A 165 -9.78 -30.96 -17.54
#